data_AF-A0A1G2HLH2-F1
#
_entry.id   AF-A0A1G2HLH2-F1
#
_cell.length_a   1.000
_cell.length_b   1.000
_cell.length_c   1.000
_cell.angle_alpha   90.00
_cell.angle_beta   90.00
_cell.angle_gamma   90.00
#
_symmetry.space_group_name_H-M   'P 1'
#
loop_
_entity.id
_entity.type
_entity.pdbx_description
1 polymer ?
#
loop_
_entity_poly.entity_id
_entity_poly.type
_entity_poly.pdbx_seq_one_letter_code
_entity_poly.pdbx_strand_id
1 'polypeptide(L)'
;LKSSFKFSETRKRRKDGKYIMLIFDVPVKNIKARNLLRSVLQNLGYKLFQQSVWICPFDVFEKTEKLLQMYSLEKYVKLFLIEEL
;
A
#
# COMPACT_ATOMS: atom_id res chain seq x y z
N LEU A 1 -0.08 -15.56 7.20
CA LEU A 1 1.20 -14.86 6.93
C LEU A 1 1.00 -13.38 7.24
N LYS A 2 1.53 -12.92 8.37
CA LYS A 2 1.70 -11.49 8.66
C LYS A 2 3.15 -11.16 8.27
N SER A 3 3.39 -10.05 7.57
CA SER A 3 4.76 -9.62 7.27
C SER A 3 5.49 -9.29 8.58
N SER A 4 6.59 -9.98 8.86
CA SER A 4 7.36 -9.88 10.13
C SER A 4 8.25 -8.63 10.22
N PHE A 5 8.28 -7.78 9.21
CA PHE A 5 9.08 -6.55 9.22
C PHE A 5 8.26 -5.36 9.72
N LYS A 6 8.53 -4.90 10.95
CA LYS A 6 8.09 -3.59 11.45
C LYS A 6 9.03 -2.54 10.89
N PHE A 7 8.56 -1.71 9.96
CA PHE A 7 9.37 -0.62 9.42
C PHE A 7 9.51 0.49 10.47
N SER A 8 10.72 0.68 10.99
CA SER A 8 11.05 1.64 12.05
C SER A 8 11.72 2.92 11.55
N GLU A 9 11.87 3.11 10.24
CA GLU A 9 12.38 4.36 9.68
C GLU A 9 11.34 5.46 9.79
N THR A 10 11.80 6.67 10.15
CA THR A 10 11.00 7.89 10.16
C THR A 10 10.41 8.11 8.78
N ARG A 11 9.10 7.85 8.65
CA ARG A 11 8.39 7.97 7.38
C ARG A 11 8.37 9.44 6.95
N LYS A 12 9.22 9.80 5.98
CA LYS A 12 9.27 11.13 5.40
C LYS A 12 7.99 11.38 4.60
N ARG A 13 7.34 12.52 4.84
CA ARG A 13 6.23 12.99 4.00
C ARG A 13 6.75 13.28 2.59
N ARG A 14 5.89 13.10 1.59
CA ARG A 14 6.17 13.54 0.23
C ARG A 14 6.32 15.06 0.19
N LYS A 15 7.24 15.53 -0.65
CA LYS A 15 7.54 16.96 -0.78
C LYS A 15 6.53 17.72 -1.63
N ASP A 16 5.80 17.01 -2.50
CA ASP A 16 4.80 17.57 -3.41
C ASP A 16 3.43 17.75 -2.77
N GLY A 17 3.26 17.40 -1.49
CA GLY A 17 1.96 17.49 -0.79
C GLY A 17 0.93 16.46 -1.21
N LYS A 18 1.23 15.63 -2.22
CA LYS A 18 0.31 14.62 -2.78
C LYS A 18 0.28 13.36 -1.94
N TYR A 19 -0.77 12.57 -2.11
CA TYR A 19 -0.94 11.25 -1.49
C TYR A 19 -0.78 10.16 -2.53
N ILE A 20 -0.24 9.02 -2.10
CA ILE A 20 -0.35 7.79 -2.88
C ILE A 20 -1.67 7.14 -2.48
N MET A 21 -2.58 7.00 -3.44
CA MET A 21 -3.77 6.19 -3.29
C MET A 21 -3.54 4.81 -3.92
N LEU A 22 -3.95 3.78 -3.20
CA LEU A 22 -3.92 2.40 -3.64
C LEU A 22 -5.33 1.84 -3.61
N ILE A 23 -5.80 1.35 -4.74
CA ILE A 23 -7.06 0.62 -4.87
C ILE A 23 -6.72 -0.81 -5.26
N PHE A 24 -7.37 -1.79 -4.64
CA PHE A 24 -7.14 -3.19 -5.00
C PHE A 24 -8.42 -3.99 -5.12
N ASP A 25 -8.38 -5.02 -5.98
CA ASP A 25 -9.38 -6.08 -5.97
C ASP A 25 -8.68 -7.44 -6.03
N VAL A 26 -8.71 -8.15 -4.90
CA VAL A 26 -8.14 -9.50 -4.76
C VAL A 26 -9.31 -10.48 -4.67
N PRO A 27 -9.40 -11.50 -5.56
CA PRO A 27 -10.48 -12.48 -5.55
C PRO A 27 -10.71 -13.09 -4.17
N VAL A 28 -11.96 -13.32 -3.78
CA VAL A 28 -12.34 -13.82 -2.44
C VAL A 28 -11.65 -15.13 -2.10
N LYS A 29 -11.48 -16.03 -3.08
CA LYS A 29 -10.73 -17.29 -2.92
C LYS A 29 -9.27 -17.11 -2.47
N ASN A 30 -8.69 -15.91 -2.68
CA ASN A 30 -7.30 -15.59 -2.38
C ASN A 30 -7.16 -14.79 -1.05
N ILE A 31 -7.83 -15.23 0.02
CA ILE A 31 -7.83 -14.56 1.34
C ILE A 31 -6.40 -14.31 1.86
N LYS A 32 -5.49 -15.26 1.67
CA LYS A 32 -4.08 -15.14 2.10
C LYS A 32 -3.38 -13.96 1.41
N ALA A 33 -3.58 -13.78 0.10
CA ALA A 33 -3.01 -12.66 -0.65
C ALA A 33 -3.61 -11.32 -0.21
N ARG A 34 -4.93 -11.28 0.02
CA ARG A 34 -5.62 -10.09 0.52
C ARG A 34 -5.09 -9.66 1.90
N ASN A 35 -4.87 -10.61 2.79
CA ASN A 35 -4.32 -10.33 4.13
C ASN A 35 -2.85 -9.93 4.07
N LEU A 36 -2.05 -10.53 3.18
CA LEU A 36 -0.67 -10.15 2.94
C LEU A 36 -0.57 -8.71 2.41
N LEU A 37 -1.37 -8.34 1.41
CA LEU A 37 -1.42 -6.99 0.87
C LEU A 37 -1.72 -5.96 1.97
N ARG A 38 -2.75 -6.18 2.78
CA ARG A 38 -3.09 -5.28 3.91
C ARG A 38 -1.95 -5.15 4.91
N SER A 39 -1.25 -6.25 5.22
CA SER A 39 -0.10 -6.25 6.11
C SER A 39 1.06 -5.40 5.54
N VAL A 40 1.32 -5.52 4.23
CA VAL A 40 2.32 -4.70 3.53
C VAL A 40 1.95 -3.21 3.60
N LEU A 41 0.70 -2.87 3.28
CA LEU A 41 0.21 -1.48 3.29
C LEU A 41 0.32 -0.84 4.68
N GLN A 42 -0.11 -1.55 5.72
CA GLN A 42 0.02 -1.08 7.11
C GLN A 42 1.48 -0.84 7.50
N ASN A 43 2.38 -1.75 7.12
CA ASN A 43 3.82 -1.62 7.40
C ASN A 43 4.44 -0.42 6.68
N LEU A 44 3.99 -0.10 5.47
CA LEU A 44 4.42 1.07 4.72
C LEU A 44 3.80 2.40 5.22
N GLY A 45 2.81 2.34 6.10
CA GLY A 45 2.16 3.52 6.67
C GLY A 45 0.92 3.98 5.92
N TYR A 46 0.41 3.19 4.98
CA TYR A 46 -0.91 3.45 4.38
C TYR A 46 -2.00 3.33 5.44
N LYS A 47 -3.06 4.11 5.26
CA LYS A 47 -4.28 4.08 6.07
C LYS A 47 -5.47 3.74 5.19
N LEU A 48 -6.45 3.08 5.79
CA LEU A 48 -7.70 2.76 5.12
C LEU A 48 -8.48 4.07 4.87
N PHE A 49 -8.88 4.31 3.63
CA PHE A 49 -9.76 5.41 3.26
C PHE A 49 -11.19 4.89 3.05
N GLN A 50 -11.33 3.76 2.35
CA GLN A 50 -12.58 3.03 2.14
C GLN A 50 -12.27 1.52 1.97
N GLN A 51 -13.27 0.66 1.88
CA GLN A 51 -13.06 -0.76 1.59
C GLN A 51 -12.20 -0.95 0.31
N SER A 52 -11.02 -1.55 0.49
CA SER A 52 -10.04 -1.76 -0.59
C SER A 52 -9.42 -0.49 -1.18
N VAL A 53 -9.64 0.67 -0.56
CA VAL A 53 -9.00 1.95 -0.91
C VAL A 53 -8.14 2.42 0.25
N TRP A 54 -6.87 2.67 -0.01
CA TRP A 54 -5.86 3.04 0.98
C TRP A 54 -5.10 4.27 0.51
N ILE A 55 -4.71 5.14 1.44
CA ILE A 55 -3.95 6.35 1.13
C ILE A 55 -2.71 6.47 2.00
N CYS A 56 -1.65 7.12 1.49
CA CYS A 56 -0.40 7.32 2.19
C CYS A 56 0.24 8.69 1.86
N PRO A 57 0.54 9.53 2.86
CA PRO A 57 1.22 10.82 2.65
C PRO A 57 2.76 10.69 2.56
N PHE A 58 3.29 9.47 2.72
CA PHE A 58 4.73 9.24 2.85
C PHE A 58 5.35 8.89 1.50
N ASP A 59 6.64 9.20 1.37
CA ASP A 59 7.39 8.92 0.15
C ASP A 59 7.80 7.44 0.09
N VAL A 60 6.83 6.59 -0.24
CA VAL A 60 6.97 5.12 -0.21
C VAL A 60 6.57 4.46 -1.53
N PHE A 61 6.46 5.21 -2.63
CA PHE A 61 5.99 4.69 -3.92
C PHE A 61 6.86 3.55 -4.44
N GLU A 62 8.16 3.78 -4.64
CA GLU A 62 9.08 2.76 -5.16
C GLU A 62 9.12 1.51 -4.28
N LYS A 63 9.05 1.70 -2.95
CA LYS A 63 9.01 0.59 -2.00
C LYS A 63 7.70 -0.18 -2.08
N THR A 64 6.58 0.52 -2.29
CA THR A 64 5.28 -0.09 -2.52
C THR A 64 5.35 -0.98 -3.76
N GLU A 65 5.83 -0.46 -4.89
CA GLU A 65 5.96 -1.24 -6.14
C GLU A 65 6.85 -2.47 -5.97
N LYS A 66 8.04 -2.32 -5.37
CA LYS A 66 8.96 -3.45 -5.12
C LYS A 66 8.31 -4.56 -4.29
N LEU A 67 7.58 -4.21 -3.23
CA LEU A 67 6.90 -5.20 -2.39
C LEU A 67 5.70 -5.84 -3.09
N LEU A 68 4.95 -5.08 -3.89
CA LEU A 68 3.87 -5.64 -4.69
C LEU A 68 4.40 -6.69 -5.66
N GLN A 69 5.46 -6.37 -6.40
CA GLN A 69 6.13 -7.29 -7.34
C GLN A 69 6.70 -8.52 -6.63
N MET A 70 7.43 -8.32 -5.52
CA MET A 70 8.01 -9.40 -4.72
C MET A 70 6.97 -10.44 -4.26
N TYR A 71 5.75 -9.99 -3.96
CA TYR A 71 4.66 -10.86 -3.53
C TYR A 71 3.66 -11.21 -4.64
N SER A 72 3.94 -10.84 -5.89
CA SER A 72 3.07 -11.06 -7.06
C SER A 72 1.64 -10.51 -6.87
N LEU A 73 1.54 -9.33 -6.25
CA LEU A 73 0.29 -8.64 -5.92
C LEU A 73 -0.03 -7.49 -6.88
N GLU A 74 0.94 -7.05 -7.70
CA GLU A 74 0.84 -5.90 -8.60
C GLU A 74 -0.36 -5.97 -9.54
N LYS A 75 -0.71 -7.16 -10.03
CA LYS A 75 -1.87 -7.36 -10.92
C LYS A 75 -3.23 -7.05 -10.29
N TYR A 76 -3.32 -7.07 -8.96
CA TYR A 76 -4.56 -6.80 -8.23
C TYR A 76 -4.70 -5.34 -7.82
N VAL A 77 -3.70 -4.50 -8.12
CA VAL A 77 -3.54 -3.18 -7.51
C VAL A 77 -3.46 -2.10 -8.57
N LYS A 78 -4.09 -0.97 -8.30
CA LYS A 78 -3.91 0.29 -9.03
C LYS A 78 -3.40 1.35 -8.07
N LEU A 79 -2.37 2.07 -8.50
CA LEU A 79 -1.72 3.14 -7.76
C LEU A 79 -2.01 4.47 -8.45
N PHE A 80 -2.32 5.49 -7.65
CA PHE A 80 -2.58 6.84 -8.10
C PHE A 80 -1.77 7.81 -7.24
N LEU A 81 -1.29 8.87 -7.86
CA LEU A 81 -0.83 10.05 -7.15
C LEU A 81 -1.99 11.05 -7.17
N ILE A 82 -2.51 11.38 -5.99
CA ILE A 82 -3.71 12.21 -5.85
C ILE A 82 -3.41 13.46 -5.02
N GLU A 83 -4.20 14.49 -5.24
CA GLU A 83 -4.19 15.75 -4.51
C GLU A 83 -5.59 15.98 -3.93
N GLU A 84 -5.66 16.46 -2.70
CA GLU A 84 -6.91 16.88 -2.08
C GLU A 84 -7.23 18.30 -2.58
N LEU A 85 -8.48 18.55 -2.98
CA LEU A 85 -8.93 19.83 -3.53
C LEU A 85 -9.13 20.89 -2.44
#